data_AF-A0A2C9KQL1-F1
#
_entry.id   AF-A0A2C9KQL1-F1
#
_cell.length_a   1.000
_cell.length_b   1.000
_cell.length_c   1.000
_cell.angle_alpha   90.00
_cell.angle_beta   90.00
_cell.angle_gamma   90.00
#
_symmetry.space_group_name_H-M   'P 1'
#
loop_
_entity.id
_entity.type
_entity.pdbx_description
1 polymer ?
#
loop_
_entity_poly.entity_id
_entity_poly.type
_entity_poly.pdbx_seq_one_letter_code
_entity_poly.pdbx_strand_id
1 'polypeptide(L)'
;LDMLFKGINHPNYTIHIRLCKIFILEGPNAAKFISKYASDGKMDAGLALEALKKFVQGVGHPIVGYYDYVILFTGYDLFKYENSGKINYAYVGNSFQKTMCRTDGTNCAVIEDRRGPDIKIIAHALGH
;
A
#
# COMPACT_ATOMS: atom_id res chain seq x y z
N LEU A 1 2.66 3.53 -14.58
CA LEU A 1 1.79 2.47 -14.06
C LEU A 1 0.68 2.11 -15.05
N ASP A 2 -0.21 3.05 -15.41
CA ASP A 2 -1.29 2.82 -16.41
C ASP A 2 -0.78 2.22 -17.73
N MET A 3 0.35 2.71 -18.27
CA MET A 3 0.98 2.12 -19.47
C MET A 3 1.36 0.65 -19.31
N LEU A 4 1.78 0.20 -18.12
CA LEU A 4 2.12 -1.21 -17.88
C LEU A 4 0.87 -2.08 -17.95
N PHE A 5 -0.23 -1.62 -17.34
CA PHE A 5 -1.51 -2.35 -17.34
C PHE A 5 -2.20 -2.34 -18.70
N LYS A 6 -2.10 -1.25 -19.46
CA LYS A 6 -2.54 -1.18 -20.86
C LYS A 6 -1.79 -2.14 -21.78
N GLY A 7 -0.56 -2.52 -21.42
CA GLY A 7 0.23 -3.52 -22.15
C GLY A 7 -0.24 -4.97 -21.95
N ILE A 8 -1.19 -5.22 -21.04
CA ILE A 8 -1.78 -6.54 -20.83
C ILE A 8 -2.84 -6.78 -21.91
N ASN A 9 -2.46 -7.56 -22.92
CA ASN A 9 -3.37 -7.97 -23.99
C ASN A 9 -4.25 -9.12 -23.52
N HIS A 10 -5.50 -8.83 -23.17
CA HIS A 10 -6.49 -9.83 -22.81
C HIS A 10 -7.78 -9.64 -23.64
N PRO A 11 -8.40 -10.72 -24.16
CA PRO A 11 -9.56 -10.59 -25.07
C PRO A 11 -10.80 -9.98 -24.41
N ASN A 12 -10.94 -10.10 -23.10
CA ASN A 12 -12.18 -9.75 -22.38
C ASN A 12 -12.10 -8.49 -21.53
N TYR A 13 -10.92 -7.87 -21.38
CA TYR A 13 -10.79 -6.69 -20.53
C TYR A 13 -9.62 -5.81 -20.94
N THR A 14 -9.70 -4.55 -20.52
CA THR A 14 -8.60 -3.61 -20.51
C THR A 14 -8.55 -2.96 -19.13
N ILE A 15 -7.34 -2.81 -18.57
CA ILE A 15 -7.16 -2.21 -17.26
C ILE A 15 -6.65 -0.78 -17.44
N HIS A 16 -7.33 0.16 -16.80
CA HIS A 16 -6.93 1.56 -16.73
C HIS A 16 -6.66 1.94 -15.28
N ILE A 17 -5.49 2.49 -15.01
CA ILE A 17 -5.15 2.99 -13.69
C ILE A 17 -5.35 4.50 -13.67
N ARG A 18 -6.31 4.96 -12.86
CA ARG A 18 -6.64 6.37 -12.69
C ARG A 18 -6.29 6.80 -11.28
N LEU A 19 -5.50 7.87 -11.16
CA LEU A 19 -5.24 8.51 -9.89
C LEU A 19 -6.42 9.44 -9.55
N CYS A 20 -7.11 9.15 -8.45
CA CYS A 20 -8.25 9.96 -8.01
C CYS A 20 -7.85 11.07 -7.03
N LYS A 21 -6.97 10.76 -6.07
CA LYS A 21 -6.57 11.68 -4.98
C LYS A 21 -5.14 11.37 -4.51
N ILE A 22 -4.44 12.39 -4.05
CA ILE A 22 -3.17 12.28 -3.32
C ILE A 22 -3.35 12.93 -1.96
N PHE A 23 -2.88 12.26 -0.91
CA PHE A 23 -2.82 12.81 0.44
C PHE A 23 -1.35 12.83 0.89
N ILE A 24 -0.90 13.98 1.40
CA ILE A 24 0.43 14.13 1.99
C ILE A 24 0.22 14.30 3.49
N LEU A 25 0.75 13.36 4.27
CA LEU A 25 0.63 13.38 5.72
C LEU A 25 1.77 14.23 6.29
N GLU A 26 1.48 15.49 6.60
CA GLU A 26 2.46 16.43 7.13
C GLU A 26 2.51 16.39 8.65
N GLY A 27 3.71 16.11 9.17
CA GLY A 27 4.00 16.14 10.60
C GLY A 27 3.57 14.90 11.38
N PRO A 28 4.03 14.78 12.65
CA PRO A 28 3.86 13.55 13.43
C PRO A 28 2.39 13.20 13.64
N ASN A 29 1.52 14.19 13.82
CA ASN A 29 0.11 13.98 14.13
C ASN A 29 -0.68 13.36 12.98
N ALA A 30 -0.40 13.74 11.74
CA ALA A 30 -1.07 13.22 10.55
C ALA A 30 -0.69 11.75 10.28
N ALA A 31 0.55 11.38 10.58
CA ALA A 31 1.07 10.03 10.39
C ALA A 31 0.93 9.11 11.63
N LYS A 32 0.36 9.59 12.74
CA LYS A 32 0.28 8.84 14.02
C LYS A 32 -0.34 7.45 13.92
N PHE A 33 -1.27 7.25 12.98
CA PHE A 33 -1.91 5.94 12.79
C PHE A 33 -0.91 4.86 12.35
N ILE A 34 0.17 5.26 11.66
CA ILE A 34 1.18 4.37 11.10
C ILE A 34 2.55 4.49 11.77
N SER A 35 2.96 5.70 12.17
CA SER A 35 4.32 5.98 12.66
C SER A 35 4.65 5.25 13.97
N LYS A 36 3.65 4.84 14.75
CA LYS A 36 3.83 4.03 15.96
C LYS A 36 4.37 2.62 15.69
N TYR A 37 4.32 2.16 14.44
CA TYR A 37 4.88 0.89 13.99
C TYR A 37 6.29 1.03 13.39
N ALA A 38 6.83 2.25 13.37
CA ALA A 38 8.19 2.50 12.92
C ALA A 38 9.16 2.61 14.11
N SER A 39 10.34 2.02 13.97
CA SER A 39 11.47 2.16 14.89
C SER A 39 12.78 2.09 14.10
N ASP A 40 13.75 2.94 14.43
CA ASP A 40 15.10 2.95 13.83
C ASP A 40 15.10 2.96 12.28
N GLY A 41 14.20 3.77 11.71
CA GLY A 41 14.04 3.92 10.26
C GLY A 41 13.34 2.74 9.57
N LYS A 42 12.83 1.76 10.33
CA LYS A 42 12.23 0.52 9.82
C LYS A 42 10.78 0.41 10.24
N MET A 43 9.96 -0.32 9.47
CA MET A 43 8.55 -0.53 9.75
C MET A 43 8.10 -1.94 9.38
N ASP A 44 7.34 -2.60 10.27
CA ASP A 44 6.72 -3.89 9.97
C ASP A 44 5.60 -3.69 8.93
N ALA A 45 5.76 -4.31 7.75
CA ALA A 45 4.85 -4.14 6.62
C ALA A 45 3.47 -4.76 6.85
N GLY A 46 3.37 -5.79 7.71
CA GLY A 46 2.10 -6.42 8.06
C GLY A 46 1.28 -5.54 9.01
N LEU A 47 1.92 -5.07 10.09
CA LEU A 47 1.29 -4.14 11.02
C LEU A 47 0.91 -2.82 10.34
N ALA A 48 1.76 -2.34 9.43
CA ALA A 48 1.49 -1.16 8.64
C ALA A 48 0.26 -1.32 7.74
N LEU A 49 0.15 -2.44 7.04
CA LEU A 49 -0.98 -2.73 6.16
C LEU A 49 -2.29 -2.86 6.95
N GLU A 50 -2.28 -3.57 8.08
CA GLU A 50 -3.44 -3.68 8.97
C GLU A 50 -3.86 -2.32 9.56
N ALA A 51 -2.89 -1.46 9.87
CA ALA A 51 -3.17 -0.11 10.33
C ALA A 51 -3.78 0.77 9.24
N LEU A 52 -3.28 0.68 8.01
CA LEU A 52 -3.86 1.37 6.86
C LEU A 52 -5.30 0.92 6.61
N LYS A 53 -5.57 -0.39 6.59
CA LYS A 53 -6.91 -0.96 6.49
C LYS A 53 -7.86 -0.35 7.53
N LYS A 54 -7.46 -0.36 8.81
CA LYS A 54 -8.26 0.20 9.91
C LYS A 54 -8.47 1.70 9.76
N PHE A 55 -7.48 2.43 9.27
CA PHE A 55 -7.59 3.86 9.02
C PHE A 55 -8.62 4.16 7.92
N VAL A 56 -8.49 3.55 6.74
CA VAL A 56 -9.39 3.82 5.60
C VAL A 56 -10.81 3.31 5.82
N GLN A 57 -11.00 2.28 6.64
CA GLN A 57 -12.31 1.79 7.06
C GLN A 57 -12.93 2.65 8.17
N GLY A 58 -12.10 3.21 9.05
CA GLY A 58 -12.52 3.95 10.24
C GLY A 58 -12.42 5.46 10.05
N VAL A 59 -11.62 6.10 10.90
CA VAL A 59 -11.52 7.56 11.01
C VAL A 59 -11.03 8.25 9.72
N GLY A 60 -10.33 7.53 8.84
CA GLY A 60 -9.88 8.03 7.55
C GLY A 60 -10.94 7.96 6.46
N HIS A 61 -12.00 7.15 6.62
CA HIS A 61 -13.03 6.97 5.59
C HIS A 61 -13.65 8.29 5.09
N PRO A 62 -14.04 9.25 5.97
CA PRO A 62 -14.61 10.52 5.52
C PRO A 62 -13.63 11.39 4.72
N ILE A 63 -12.33 11.17 4.88
CA ILE A 63 -11.26 11.94 4.22
C ILE A 63 -10.94 11.32 2.86
N VAL A 64 -10.71 10.00 2.84
CA VAL A 64 -10.37 9.27 1.61
C VAL A 64 -11.58 9.21 0.67
N GLY A 65 -12.78 9.00 1.21
CA GLY A 65 -14.03 8.89 0.46
C GLY A 65 -14.10 7.60 -0.36
N TYR A 66 -14.70 7.67 -1.55
CA TYR A 66 -14.78 6.53 -2.48
C TYR A 66 -13.47 6.32 -3.23
N TYR A 67 -13.01 5.07 -3.26
CA TYR A 67 -11.82 4.63 -3.98
C TYR A 67 -11.94 3.13 -4.31
N ASP A 68 -11.27 2.71 -5.38
CA ASP A 68 -11.14 1.28 -5.70
C ASP A 68 -9.90 0.68 -5.01
N TYR A 69 -8.82 1.46 -4.86
CA TYR A 69 -7.60 1.01 -4.21
C TYR A 69 -6.82 2.16 -3.57
N VAL A 70 -6.19 1.94 -2.41
CA VAL A 70 -5.35 2.92 -1.71
C VAL A 70 -3.92 2.39 -1.56
N ILE A 71 -2.92 3.24 -1.85
CA ILE A 71 -1.52 2.90 -1.64
C ILE A 71 -0.92 3.90 -0.65
N LEU A 72 -0.33 3.39 0.42
CA LEU A 72 0.52 4.16 1.32
C LEU A 72 1.98 4.02 0.88
N PHE A 73 2.60 5.15 0.54
CA PHE A 73 4.04 5.24 0.35
C PHE A 73 4.71 5.63 1.66
N THR A 74 5.79 4.94 2.01
CA THR A 74 6.56 5.20 3.21
C THR A 74 8.05 5.31 2.90
N GLY A 75 8.73 6.27 3.53
CA GLY A 75 10.19 6.37 3.48
C GLY A 75 10.91 5.50 4.51
N TYR A 76 10.19 4.64 5.24
CA TYR A 76 10.77 3.66 6.17
C TYR A 76 11.11 2.36 5.44
N ASP A 77 12.22 1.74 5.82
CA ASP A 77 12.62 0.41 5.35
C ASP A 77 11.59 -0.62 5.83
N LEU A 78 10.89 -1.26 4.90
CA LEU A 78 9.89 -2.26 5.24
C LEU A 78 10.56 -3.59 5.60
N PHE A 79 9.93 -4.30 6.54
CA PHE A 79 10.31 -5.68 6.84
C PHE A 79 9.08 -6.54 7.13
N LYS A 80 9.28 -7.85 7.12
CA LYS A 80 8.30 -8.80 7.66
C LYS A 80 8.99 -9.92 8.42
N TYR A 81 8.27 -10.57 9.33
CA TYR A 81 8.67 -11.83 9.91
C TYR A 81 8.37 -12.97 8.94
N GLU A 82 9.35 -13.85 8.73
CA GLU A 82 9.13 -15.14 8.10
C GLU A 82 8.53 -16.12 9.10
N ASN A 83 8.00 -17.25 8.62
CA ASN A 83 7.43 -18.30 9.48
C ASN A 83 8.44 -18.85 10.50
N SER A 84 9.75 -18.69 10.23
CA SER A 84 10.85 -19.06 11.12
C SER A 84 11.11 -18.06 12.25
N GLY A 85 10.41 -16.92 12.27
CA GLY A 85 10.68 -15.79 13.16
C GLY A 85 11.83 -14.89 12.70
N LYS A 86 12.52 -15.22 11.61
CA LYS A 86 13.57 -14.38 11.03
C LYS A 86 12.96 -13.14 10.37
N ILE A 87 13.62 -12.00 10.52
CA ILE A 87 13.24 -10.75 9.85
C ILE A 87 13.78 -10.74 8.42
N ASN A 88 12.92 -10.44 7.45
CA ASN A 88 13.25 -10.23 6.05
C ASN A 88 13.20 -8.74 5.71
N TYR A 89 14.38 -8.13 5.57
CA TYR A 89 14.56 -6.72 5.18
C TYR A 89 14.61 -6.48 3.66
N ALA A 90 14.49 -7.53 2.84
CA ALA A 90 14.38 -7.39 1.38
C ALA A 90 12.92 -7.10 0.95
N TYR A 91 12.01 -6.96 1.91
CA TYR A 91 10.58 -6.80 1.66
C TYR A 91 10.25 -5.33 1.42
N VAL A 92 9.69 -5.01 0.24
CA VAL A 92 9.52 -3.62 -0.24
C VAL A 92 8.07 -3.20 -0.42
N GLY A 93 7.12 -4.10 -0.17
CA GLY A 93 5.70 -3.79 -0.26
C GLY A 93 4.83 -4.95 0.18
N ASN A 94 3.62 -4.63 0.61
CA ASN A 94 2.63 -5.59 1.10
C ASN A 94 1.22 -5.18 0.66
N SER A 95 0.39 -6.15 0.30
CA SER A 95 -1.02 -5.96 -0.05
C SER A 95 -1.84 -7.20 0.25
N PHE A 96 -3.16 -7.02 0.40
CA PHE A 96 -4.08 -8.14 0.49
C PHE A 96 -4.42 -8.68 -0.89
N GLN A 97 -4.45 -10.01 -1.04
CA GLN A 97 -4.73 -10.66 -2.31
C GLN A 97 -6.23 -10.72 -2.63
N LYS A 98 -6.59 -10.50 -3.91
CA LYS A 98 -7.95 -10.63 -4.45
C LYS A 98 -8.98 -9.74 -3.73
N THR A 99 -8.59 -8.51 -3.43
CA THR A 99 -9.37 -7.59 -2.60
C THR A 99 -9.79 -6.30 -3.30
N MET A 100 -9.43 -6.11 -4.58
CA MET A 100 -9.60 -4.84 -5.30
C MET A 100 -11.02 -4.27 -5.27
N CYS A 101 -12.06 -5.12 -5.26
CA CYS A 101 -13.46 -4.68 -5.21
C CYS A 101 -14.10 -4.75 -3.81
N ARG A 102 -13.32 -4.99 -2.74
CA ARG A 102 -13.84 -5.08 -1.37
C ARG A 102 -13.96 -3.70 -0.74
N THR A 103 -14.97 -3.54 0.11
CA THR A 103 -15.27 -2.30 0.83
C THR A 103 -14.93 -2.37 2.32
N ASP A 104 -14.16 -3.39 2.72
CA ASP A 104 -13.74 -3.64 4.12
C ASP A 104 -12.36 -3.05 4.44
N GLY A 105 -11.86 -2.16 3.58
CA GLY A 105 -10.53 -1.54 3.67
C GLY A 105 -9.37 -2.43 3.23
N THR A 106 -9.60 -3.68 2.83
CA THR A 106 -8.52 -4.58 2.37
C THR A 106 -8.01 -4.26 0.97
N ASN A 107 -8.70 -3.41 0.21
CA ASN A 107 -8.27 -2.87 -1.07
C ASN A 107 -7.16 -1.82 -0.91
N CYS A 108 -6.06 -2.20 -0.25
CA CYS A 108 -4.93 -1.32 -0.02
C CYS A 108 -3.56 -2.02 -0.05
N ALA A 109 -2.51 -1.22 -0.21
CA ALA A 109 -1.12 -1.64 -0.14
C ALA A 109 -0.26 -0.64 0.66
N VAL A 110 0.84 -1.14 1.21
CA VAL A 110 1.93 -0.33 1.76
C VAL A 110 3.18 -0.60 0.93
N ILE A 111 3.86 0.45 0.49
CA ILE A 111 5.03 0.37 -0.39
C ILE A 111 6.14 1.24 0.18
N GLU A 112 7.34 0.67 0.25
CA GLU A 112 8.56 1.40 0.54
C GLU A 112 8.94 2.27 -0.66
N ASP A 113 9.02 3.57 -0.46
CA ASP A 113 9.48 4.54 -1.47
C ASP A 113 11.00 4.70 -1.34
N ARG A 114 11.72 4.12 -2.31
CA ARG A 114 13.19 4.21 -2.40
C ARG A 114 13.65 5.36 -3.30
N ARG A 115 12.78 6.33 -3.61
CA ARG A 115 13.05 7.43 -4.55
C ARG A 115 13.50 6.88 -5.93
N GLY A 116 12.89 5.77 -6.37
CA GLY A 116 13.39 4.89 -7.44
C GLY A 116 12.31 4.05 -8.15
N PRO A 117 12.61 2.87 -8.75
CA PRO A 117 11.73 2.14 -9.69
C PRO A 117 10.52 1.44 -9.02
N ASP A 118 9.80 2.16 -8.18
CA ASP A 118 8.68 1.69 -7.37
C ASP A 118 7.48 1.31 -8.24
N ILE A 119 7.47 1.72 -9.52
CA ILE A 119 6.42 1.37 -10.48
C ILE A 119 6.22 -0.15 -10.60
N LYS A 120 7.31 -0.94 -10.58
CA LYS A 120 7.20 -2.41 -10.63
C LYS A 120 6.64 -2.99 -9.33
N ILE A 121 7.00 -2.40 -8.20
CA ILE A 121 6.51 -2.81 -6.88
C ILE A 121 5.02 -2.49 -6.76
N ILE A 122 4.60 -1.30 -7.20
CA ILE A 122 3.20 -0.89 -7.27
C ILE A 122 2.41 -1.83 -8.18
N ALA A 123 2.93 -2.14 -9.38
CA ALA A 123 2.27 -3.06 -10.30
C ALA A 123 2.14 -4.47 -9.71
N HIS A 124 3.16 -4.96 -9.02
CA HIS A 124 3.14 -6.23 -8.32
C HIS A 124 2.07 -6.25 -7.20
N ALA A 125 2.05 -5.21 -6.37
CA ALA A 125 1.08 -5.09 -5.26
C ALA A 125 -0.38 -5.01 -5.76
N LEU A 126 -0.63 -4.34 -6.88
CA LEU A 126 -1.94 -4.29 -7.55
C LEU A 126 -2.32 -5.59 -8.25
N GLY A 127 -1.33 -6.41 -8.63
CA GLY A 127 -1.56 -7.71 -9.26
C GLY A 127 -1.93 -8.82 -8.27
N HIS A 128 -1.71 -8.58 -6.97
CA HIS A 128 -2.15 -9.45 -5.87
C HIS A 128 -3.65 -9.34 -5.63
#